data_AF-A0A9N7TST7-F1
#
_entry.id   AF-A0A9N7TST7-F1
#
_cell.length_a   1.000
_cell.length_b   1.000
_cell.length_c   1.000
_cell.angle_alpha   90.00
_cell.angle_beta   90.00
_cell.angle_gamma   90.00
#
_symmetry.space_group_name_H-M   'P 1'
#
loop_
_entity.id
_entity.type
_entity.pdbx_description
1 polymer ?
#
loop_
_entity_poly.entity_id
_entity_poly.type
_entity_poly.pdbx_seq_one_letter_code
_entity_poly.pdbx_strand_id
1 'polypeptide(L)'
;MAQRRKKLTKKRRHPFNKDTEADSDSPLVLGEKKPWNPAPSEPVVFLGAASYESVSCVTANFQAFVTDLSHEELDVEESLQEMVELIFKRAVKKPESAAVFAELCQHLSEVEFQSLSDWSVSVSFRSLLVKHCQAEFRKSLDKEGIHQESGSCLKPVQDVRVTDRLREEQQNAKPSGRFLNMLRFIGQLFLSKVLAEKSMHCCIRRLLQKGDGPSLEGLCQLLQMIQQDLEVVTSKEVMDTYYSQLDYIAEKGKRAPRLSLLLKETVDARKMAYSTPH
;
A
#
# COMPACT_ATOMS: atom_id res chain seq x y z
N MET A 1 -74.91 -14.74 -2.10
CA MET A 1 -75.40 -13.86 -3.18
C MET A 1 -74.30 -12.83 -3.45
N ALA A 2 -73.56 -12.75 -4.57
CA ALA A 2 -73.78 -13.04 -6.00
C ALA A 2 -74.32 -11.83 -6.82
N GLN A 3 -73.89 -11.74 -8.10
CA GLN A 3 -74.05 -10.63 -9.09
C GLN A 3 -73.04 -9.47 -8.88
N ARG A 4 -72.16 -9.05 -9.82
CA ARG A 4 -71.77 -9.47 -11.20
C ARG A 4 -72.67 -9.06 -12.40
N ARG A 5 -72.35 -7.92 -13.05
CA ARG A 5 -72.42 -7.59 -14.50
C ARG A 5 -71.82 -6.17 -14.70
N LYS A 6 -70.86 -5.84 -15.59
CA LYS A 6 -70.54 -6.11 -17.01
C LYS A 6 -71.46 -5.43 -18.06
N LYS A 7 -70.93 -4.35 -18.68
CA LYS A 7 -71.10 -3.77 -20.04
C LYS A 7 -70.04 -2.65 -20.15
N LEU A 8 -69.08 -2.51 -21.08
CA LEU A 8 -68.76 -3.09 -22.40
C LEU A 8 -69.53 -2.50 -23.60
N THR A 9 -68.88 -1.58 -24.34
CA THR A 9 -69.03 -1.11 -25.75
C THR A 9 -68.43 0.32 -25.88
N LYS A 10 -67.97 0.87 -27.03
CA LYS A 10 -67.47 0.29 -28.30
C LYS A 10 -66.67 1.35 -29.12
N LYS A 11 -65.34 1.30 -29.02
CA LYS A 11 -64.37 1.26 -30.15
C LYS A 11 -64.71 2.05 -31.44
N ARG A 12 -63.95 3.11 -31.73
CA ARG A 12 -63.61 3.52 -33.11
C ARG A 12 -62.14 3.21 -33.40
N ARG A 13 -61.90 2.48 -34.50
CA ARG A 13 -60.64 2.46 -35.27
C ARG A 13 -60.77 3.53 -36.38
N HIS A 14 -59.85 3.87 -37.27
CA HIS A 14 -58.70 3.25 -37.97
C HIS A 14 -57.87 4.45 -38.56
N PRO A 15 -56.77 4.26 -39.30
CA PRO A 15 -55.89 3.10 -39.42
C PRO A 15 -54.57 3.47 -38.67
N PHE A 16 -53.33 3.11 -39.04
CA PHE A 16 -52.80 2.10 -39.97
C PHE A 16 -51.78 1.22 -39.21
N ASN A 17 -51.01 0.42 -39.94
CA ASN A 17 -50.23 -0.72 -39.49
C ASN A 17 -48.90 -0.78 -40.25
N LYS A 18 -47.80 -1.12 -39.58
CA LYS A 18 -46.97 -2.29 -39.91
C LYS A 18 -45.82 -2.49 -38.91
N ASP A 19 -45.76 -3.73 -38.41
CA ASP A 19 -44.58 -4.59 -38.21
C ASP A 19 -43.37 -3.96 -37.47
N THR A 20 -42.85 -4.53 -36.37
CA THR A 20 -42.71 -5.96 -36.04
C THR A 20 -42.77 -6.23 -34.52
N GLU A 21 -43.21 -7.42 -34.11
CA GLU A 21 -43.15 -7.91 -32.72
C GLU A 21 -41.77 -8.53 -32.41
N ALA A 22 -41.16 -8.20 -31.27
CA ALA A 22 -40.21 -9.08 -30.56
C ALA A 22 -39.99 -8.64 -29.10
N ASP A 23 -40.38 -9.53 -28.18
CA ASP A 23 -40.00 -9.73 -26.78
C ASP A 23 -39.77 -8.61 -25.75
N SER A 24 -40.19 -8.94 -24.53
CA SER A 24 -39.88 -8.24 -23.29
C SER A 24 -38.81 -9.00 -22.49
N ASP A 25 -37.53 -8.73 -22.77
CA ASP A 25 -36.50 -8.70 -21.74
C ASP A 25 -35.23 -8.01 -22.25
N SER A 26 -34.69 -7.09 -21.46
CA SER A 26 -33.38 -6.46 -21.70
C SER A 26 -32.87 -5.94 -20.36
N PRO A 27 -31.78 -6.50 -19.81
CA PRO A 27 -31.25 -6.06 -18.52
C PRO A 27 -30.70 -4.63 -18.60
N LEU A 28 -30.68 -3.94 -17.46
CA LEU A 28 -29.98 -2.67 -17.33
C LEU A 28 -28.48 -2.88 -17.59
N VAL A 29 -28.02 -2.50 -18.77
CA VAL A 29 -26.59 -2.46 -19.09
C VAL A 29 -26.00 -1.28 -18.31
N LEU A 30 -25.44 -1.57 -17.13
CA LEU A 30 -24.39 -0.72 -16.58
C LEU A 30 -23.28 -0.66 -17.65
N GLY A 31 -22.89 0.55 -18.05
CA GLY A 31 -21.79 0.72 -19.00
C GLY A 31 -20.53 0.04 -18.46
N GLU A 32 -19.91 -0.80 -19.27
CA GLU A 32 -18.68 -1.49 -18.89
C GLU A 32 -17.56 -0.44 -18.66
N LYS A 33 -17.31 -0.08 -17.39
CA LYS A 33 -16.13 0.69 -16.99
C LYS A 33 -14.91 -0.02 -17.56
N LYS A 34 -14.30 0.53 -18.61
CA LYS A 34 -13.09 -0.06 -19.21
C LYS A 34 -11.98 -0.08 -18.16
N PRO A 35 -11.48 -1.25 -17.74
CA PRO A 35 -10.39 -1.30 -16.77
C PRO A 35 -9.16 -0.63 -17.38
N TRP A 36 -8.61 0.34 -16.65
CA TRP A 36 -7.47 1.14 -17.09
C TRP A 36 -6.27 0.24 -17.44
N ASN A 37 -5.75 0.34 -18.67
CA ASN A 37 -4.76 -0.61 -19.20
C ASN A 37 -3.81 0.07 -20.21
N PRO A 38 -2.68 0.64 -19.78
CA PRO A 38 -1.66 1.15 -20.68
C PRO A 38 -0.92 -0.01 -21.38
N ALA A 39 -0.84 0.05 -22.70
CA ALA A 39 -0.32 -1.03 -23.53
C ALA A 39 1.15 -1.38 -23.24
N PRO A 40 1.55 -2.67 -23.30
CA PRO A 40 2.94 -3.09 -23.13
C PRO A 40 3.71 -3.04 -24.45
N SER A 41 4.79 -2.25 -24.51
CA SER A 41 5.70 -2.18 -25.68
C SER A 41 7.14 -2.55 -25.32
N GLU A 42 7.38 -3.86 -25.22
CA GLU A 42 8.64 -4.54 -25.57
C GLU A 42 9.93 -4.22 -24.75
N PRO A 43 11.08 -4.92 -24.97
CA PRO A 43 11.97 -5.28 -23.86
C PRO A 43 12.99 -4.20 -23.47
N VAL A 44 13.18 -4.06 -22.15
CA VAL A 44 14.10 -3.08 -21.56
C VAL A 44 15.55 -3.57 -21.67
N VAL A 45 16.33 -2.91 -22.54
CA VAL A 45 17.80 -2.88 -22.47
C VAL A 45 18.20 -1.57 -21.77
N PHE A 46 19.17 -1.64 -20.85
CA PHE A 46 19.38 -0.60 -19.84
C PHE A 46 20.62 0.27 -20.13
N LEU A 47 20.44 1.58 -20.35
CA LEU A 47 21.35 2.67 -19.94
C LEU A 47 20.86 4.06 -20.42
N GLY A 48 20.73 5.03 -19.49
CA GLY A 48 20.70 6.47 -19.78
C GLY A 48 19.36 7.10 -20.22
N ALA A 49 19.22 8.40 -19.95
CA ALA A 49 18.20 9.36 -20.41
C ALA A 49 16.69 9.02 -20.25
N ALA A 50 16.20 7.90 -20.80
CA ALA A 50 14.79 7.56 -20.97
C ALA A 50 13.96 7.47 -19.66
N SER A 51 14.62 7.50 -18.50
CA SER A 51 13.94 7.58 -17.20
C SER A 51 13.12 8.88 -17.05
N TYR A 52 13.60 10.01 -17.57
CA TYR A 52 12.89 11.29 -17.37
C TYR A 52 11.60 11.36 -18.21
N GLU A 53 11.63 10.90 -19.46
CA GLU A 53 10.45 10.79 -20.32
C GLU A 53 9.45 9.75 -19.80
N SER A 54 9.93 8.63 -19.25
CA SER A 54 9.07 7.62 -18.62
C SER A 54 8.40 8.13 -17.34
N VAL A 55 9.06 9.00 -16.58
CA VAL A 55 8.45 9.67 -15.42
C VAL A 55 7.49 10.76 -15.88
N SER A 56 7.88 11.58 -16.86
CA SER A 56 7.04 12.63 -17.44
C SER A 56 5.76 12.09 -18.06
N CYS A 57 5.79 10.92 -18.72
CA CYS A 57 4.60 10.31 -19.29
C CYS A 57 3.72 9.64 -18.22
N VAL A 58 4.31 9.11 -17.14
CA VAL A 58 3.53 8.68 -15.97
C VAL A 58 2.84 9.87 -15.32
N THR A 59 3.53 10.97 -15.06
CA THR A 59 2.92 12.18 -14.46
C THR A 59 1.95 12.89 -15.39
N ALA A 60 2.16 12.90 -16.71
CA ALA A 60 1.23 13.51 -17.66
C ALA A 60 -0.06 12.69 -17.85
N ASN A 61 0.04 11.37 -18.02
CA ASN A 61 -1.13 10.47 -18.01
C ASN A 61 -1.89 10.56 -16.67
N PHE A 62 -1.17 10.87 -15.59
CA PHE A 62 -1.74 11.04 -14.27
C PHE A 62 -2.43 12.39 -14.08
N GLN A 63 -1.85 13.50 -14.57
CA GLN A 63 -2.48 14.81 -14.60
C GLN A 63 -3.76 14.80 -15.43
N ALA A 64 -3.77 14.09 -16.57
CA ALA A 64 -4.99 13.81 -17.32
C ALA A 64 -6.03 13.10 -16.43
N PHE A 65 -5.68 11.95 -15.82
CA PHE A 65 -6.60 11.21 -14.95
C PHE A 65 -7.14 12.02 -13.76
N VAL A 66 -6.36 12.91 -13.14
CA VAL A 66 -6.85 13.81 -12.08
C VAL A 66 -7.80 14.88 -12.62
N THR A 67 -7.56 15.35 -13.86
CA THR A 67 -8.47 16.27 -14.56
C THR A 67 -9.78 15.57 -14.93
N ASP A 68 -9.71 14.33 -15.42
CA ASP A 68 -10.87 13.51 -15.78
C ASP A 68 -11.72 13.17 -14.53
N LEU A 69 -11.08 12.78 -13.41
CA LEU A 69 -11.72 12.62 -12.10
C LEU A 69 -12.43 13.88 -11.59
N SER A 70 -12.03 15.07 -12.08
CA SER A 70 -12.63 16.35 -11.71
C SER A 70 -13.81 16.74 -12.62
N HIS A 71 -14.14 15.92 -13.62
CA HIS A 71 -15.08 16.29 -14.71
C HIS A 71 -16.17 15.23 -14.98
N GLU A 72 -16.06 13.99 -14.50
CA GLU A 72 -17.08 12.93 -14.66
C GLU A 72 -17.76 12.54 -13.34
N GLU A 73 -18.98 11.98 -13.42
CA GLU A 73 -19.76 11.47 -12.28
C GLU A 73 -19.23 10.10 -11.76
N LEU A 74 -17.92 9.97 -11.56
CA LEU A 74 -17.25 8.76 -11.08
C LEU A 74 -17.21 8.71 -9.54
N ASP A 75 -17.39 7.51 -8.95
CA ASP A 75 -17.13 7.33 -7.52
C ASP A 75 -15.65 7.65 -7.21
N VAL A 76 -15.46 8.78 -6.54
CA VAL A 76 -14.17 9.37 -6.21
C VAL A 76 -13.43 8.54 -5.16
N GLU A 77 -14.10 7.92 -4.19
CA GLU A 77 -13.41 7.08 -3.22
C GLU A 77 -13.00 5.73 -3.85
N GLU A 78 -13.87 5.09 -4.64
CA GLU A 78 -13.52 3.87 -5.38
C GLU A 78 -12.31 4.10 -6.30
N SER A 79 -12.35 5.16 -7.11
CA SER A 79 -11.31 5.46 -8.10
C SER A 79 -9.96 5.81 -7.46
N LEU A 80 -9.97 6.52 -6.31
CA LEU A 80 -8.75 6.78 -5.54
C LEU A 80 -8.22 5.53 -4.83
N GLN A 81 -9.08 4.61 -4.39
CA GLN A 81 -8.65 3.33 -3.83
C GLN A 81 -7.98 2.42 -4.87
N GLU A 82 -8.54 2.33 -6.09
CA GLU A 82 -7.90 1.62 -7.21
C GLU A 82 -6.53 2.24 -7.55
N MET A 83 -6.47 3.57 -7.65
CA MET A 83 -5.23 4.31 -7.89
C MET A 83 -4.16 4.02 -6.82
N VAL A 84 -4.54 4.00 -5.54
CA VAL A 84 -3.63 3.67 -4.43
C VAL A 84 -3.06 2.26 -4.58
N GLU A 85 -3.89 1.24 -4.84
CA GLU A 85 -3.37 -0.12 -5.09
C GLU A 85 -2.44 -0.12 -6.30
N LEU A 86 -2.84 0.53 -7.38
CA LEU A 86 -2.15 0.52 -8.67
C LEU A 86 -0.75 1.15 -8.59
N ILE A 87 -0.59 2.25 -7.86
CA ILE A 87 0.70 2.89 -7.57
C ILE A 87 1.54 1.96 -6.67
N PHE A 88 0.97 1.47 -5.57
CA PHE A 88 1.67 0.61 -4.61
C PHE A 88 2.20 -0.69 -5.27
N LYS A 89 1.35 -1.34 -6.07
CA LYS A 89 1.64 -2.55 -6.86
C LYS A 89 2.74 -2.31 -7.90
N ARG A 90 2.82 -1.12 -8.49
CA ARG A 90 3.94 -0.73 -9.37
C ARG A 90 5.23 -0.47 -8.59
N ALA A 91 5.20 0.30 -7.51
CA ALA A 91 6.38 0.60 -6.71
C ALA A 91 7.02 -0.66 -6.09
N VAL A 92 6.20 -1.61 -5.64
CA VAL A 92 6.68 -2.92 -5.13
C VAL A 92 7.27 -3.80 -6.26
N LYS A 93 6.78 -3.67 -7.49
CA LYS A 93 7.34 -4.37 -8.67
C LYS A 93 8.61 -3.69 -9.21
N LYS A 94 8.73 -2.38 -9.05
CA LYS A 94 9.83 -1.52 -9.53
C LYS A 94 10.43 -0.69 -8.39
N PRO A 95 11.23 -1.31 -7.50
CA PRO A 95 11.85 -0.61 -6.36
C PRO A 95 12.78 0.53 -6.79
N GLU A 96 13.31 0.48 -8.02
CA GLU A 96 14.14 1.53 -8.63
C GLU A 96 13.39 2.87 -8.77
N SER A 97 12.09 2.85 -9.07
CA SER A 97 11.26 4.06 -9.20
C SER A 97 10.35 4.31 -7.99
N ALA A 98 10.61 3.66 -6.85
CA ALA A 98 9.83 3.82 -5.62
C ALA A 98 9.84 5.26 -5.07
N ALA A 99 10.90 6.03 -5.29
CA ALA A 99 10.98 7.45 -4.92
C ALA A 99 9.98 8.29 -5.72
N VAL A 100 9.95 8.14 -7.05
CA VAL A 100 9.01 8.85 -7.95
C VAL A 100 7.56 8.52 -7.61
N PHE A 101 7.25 7.25 -7.30
CA PHE A 101 5.91 6.88 -6.85
C PHE A 101 5.54 7.49 -5.48
N ALA A 102 6.53 7.81 -4.63
CA ALA A 102 6.29 8.46 -3.34
C ALA A 102 6.09 9.98 -3.49
N GLU A 103 6.85 10.62 -4.37
CA GLU A 103 6.65 12.01 -4.81
C GLU A 103 5.28 12.21 -5.47
N LEU A 104 4.84 11.27 -6.31
CA LEU A 104 3.48 11.24 -6.87
C LEU A 104 2.42 11.17 -5.76
N CYS A 105 2.62 10.31 -4.76
CA CYS A 105 1.75 10.22 -3.59
C CYS A 105 1.76 11.47 -2.70
N GLN A 106 2.82 12.29 -2.74
CA GLN A 106 2.88 13.57 -2.05
C GLN A 106 1.97 14.59 -2.73
N HIS A 107 2.17 14.84 -4.03
CA HIS A 107 1.32 15.75 -4.80
C HIS A 107 -0.18 15.39 -4.69
N LEU A 108 -0.50 14.10 -4.69
CA LEU A 108 -1.87 13.61 -4.47
C LEU A 108 -2.42 13.82 -3.07
N SER A 109 -1.55 13.93 -2.07
CA SER A 109 -1.94 14.21 -0.68
C SER A 109 -2.22 15.70 -0.44
N GLU A 110 -1.91 16.55 -1.41
CA GLU A 110 -2.15 18.00 -1.42
C GLU A 110 -3.41 18.38 -2.22
N VAL A 111 -4.00 17.45 -2.98
CA VAL A 111 -5.28 17.63 -3.68
C VAL A 111 -6.44 17.21 -2.78
N GLU A 112 -7.42 18.10 -2.62
CA GLU A 112 -8.71 17.77 -2.00
C GLU A 112 -9.69 17.25 -3.07
N PHE A 113 -10.21 16.04 -2.87
CA PHE A 113 -11.21 15.43 -3.73
C PHE A 113 -12.58 15.49 -3.04
N GLN A 114 -13.61 15.94 -3.74
CA GLN A 114 -14.97 16.09 -3.18
C GLN A 114 -15.82 14.86 -3.52
N SER A 115 -16.63 14.37 -2.57
CA SER A 115 -17.55 13.27 -2.85
C SER A 115 -18.78 13.76 -3.63
N LEU A 116 -19.11 13.06 -4.72
CA LEU A 116 -20.33 13.33 -5.49
C LEU A 116 -21.62 13.07 -4.69
N SER A 117 -21.58 12.14 -3.73
CA SER A 117 -22.74 11.78 -2.91
C SER A 117 -23.00 12.74 -1.76
N ASP A 118 -21.97 13.47 -1.30
CA ASP A 118 -22.08 14.52 -0.29
C ASP A 118 -20.92 15.51 -0.44
N TRP A 119 -21.22 16.70 -0.98
CA TRP A 119 -20.25 17.77 -1.22
C TRP A 119 -19.65 18.36 0.07
N SER A 120 -20.17 18.00 1.25
CA SER A 120 -19.54 18.33 2.53
C SER A 120 -18.45 17.34 2.97
N VAL A 121 -18.29 16.21 2.25
CA VAL A 121 -17.33 15.15 2.57
C VAL A 121 -16.17 15.15 1.57
N SER A 122 -15.01 15.63 2.03
CA SER A 122 -13.74 15.54 1.31
C SER A 122 -13.08 14.16 1.46
N VAL A 123 -12.77 13.50 0.35
CA VAL A 123 -12.00 12.25 0.31
C VAL A 123 -10.51 12.59 0.26
N SER A 124 -9.75 12.18 1.29
CA SER A 124 -8.30 12.39 1.33
C SER A 124 -7.54 11.17 0.80
N PHE A 125 -6.87 11.31 -0.34
CA PHE A 125 -5.96 10.29 -0.89
C PHE A 125 -4.93 9.82 0.15
N ARG A 126 -4.38 10.74 0.94
CA ARG A 126 -3.44 10.44 2.03
C ARG A 126 -4.02 9.44 3.04
N SER A 127 -5.30 9.56 3.39
CA SER A 127 -6.00 8.63 4.28
C SER A 127 -6.14 7.25 3.65
N LEU A 128 -6.52 7.17 2.38
CA LEU A 128 -6.64 5.91 1.63
C LEU A 128 -5.30 5.20 1.51
N LEU A 129 -4.23 5.93 1.17
CA LEU A 129 -2.87 5.41 1.10
C LEU A 129 -2.36 4.89 2.45
N VAL A 130 -2.61 5.61 3.56
CA VAL A 130 -2.24 5.13 4.91
C VAL A 130 -3.01 3.83 5.26
N LYS A 131 -4.32 3.76 5.00
CA LYS A 131 -5.13 2.53 5.17
C LYS A 131 -4.54 1.37 4.35
N HIS A 132 -4.21 1.61 3.08
CA HIS A 132 -3.65 0.59 2.17
C HIS A 132 -2.25 0.12 2.60
N CYS A 133 -1.34 1.02 2.97
CA CYS A 133 -0.01 0.66 3.48
C CYS A 133 -0.11 -0.23 4.73
N GLN A 134 -1.00 0.09 5.67
CA GLN A 134 -1.22 -0.73 6.87
C GLN A 134 -1.81 -2.11 6.54
N ALA A 135 -2.66 -2.20 5.51
CA ALA A 135 -3.23 -3.46 5.05
C ALA A 135 -2.20 -4.33 4.32
N GLU A 136 -1.46 -3.80 3.34
CA GLU A 136 -0.40 -4.56 2.66
C GLU A 136 0.78 -4.89 3.59
N PHE A 137 1.14 -4.03 4.54
CA PHE A 137 2.16 -4.34 5.56
C PHE A 137 1.75 -5.53 6.42
N ARG A 138 0.49 -5.59 6.88
CA ARG A 138 -0.03 -6.77 7.61
C ARG A 138 -0.07 -8.01 6.71
N LYS A 139 -0.74 -7.96 5.55
CA LYS A 139 -0.84 -9.09 4.60
C LYS A 139 0.53 -9.62 4.16
N SER A 140 1.51 -8.74 3.99
CA SER A 140 2.87 -9.09 3.54
C SER A 140 3.79 -9.47 4.68
N LEU A 141 3.44 -9.16 5.94
CA LEU A 141 3.91 -9.98 7.05
C LEU A 141 3.26 -11.36 6.92
N ASP A 142 1.94 -11.49 7.01
CA ASP A 142 1.19 -12.77 7.06
C ASP A 142 1.70 -13.83 6.05
N LYS A 143 2.04 -13.41 4.83
CA LYS A 143 2.60 -14.24 3.74
C LYS A 143 4.00 -14.83 3.97
N GLU A 144 4.87 -14.20 4.76
CA GLU A 144 6.24 -14.68 5.07
C GLU A 144 6.21 -15.77 6.18
N GLY A 145 5.16 -16.61 6.19
CA GLY A 145 4.93 -17.62 7.22
C GLY A 145 4.44 -17.07 8.57
N ILE A 146 3.71 -15.95 8.56
CA ILE A 146 3.44 -15.15 9.78
C ILE A 146 1.99 -15.34 10.25
N HIS A 147 1.76 -16.42 11.01
CA HIS A 147 0.57 -16.46 11.86
C HIS A 147 0.78 -15.57 13.09
N GLN A 148 0.16 -14.39 13.09
CA GLN A 148 -0.09 -13.64 14.30
C GLN A 148 -1.57 -13.27 14.38
N GLU A 149 -2.24 -13.71 15.45
CA GLU A 149 -3.65 -13.39 15.69
C GLU A 149 -3.88 -11.88 15.75
N SER A 150 -5.15 -11.47 15.57
CA SER A 150 -5.59 -10.06 15.49
C SER A 150 -5.44 -9.32 16.82
N GLY A 151 -4.19 -9.00 17.17
CA GLY A 151 -3.80 -8.25 18.35
C GLY A 151 -3.51 -6.79 18.03
N SER A 152 -4.28 -5.90 18.65
CA SER A 152 -3.95 -4.48 18.84
C SER A 152 -2.53 -4.33 19.44
N CYS A 153 -1.94 -3.14 19.29
CA CYS A 153 -0.89 -2.74 20.22
C CYS A 153 -1.34 -2.97 21.68
N LEU A 154 -0.41 -3.39 22.53
CA LEU A 154 -0.58 -3.73 23.95
C LEU A 154 -1.22 -5.10 24.27
N LYS A 155 -0.49 -6.20 24.01
CA LYS A 155 -0.40 -7.35 24.94
C LYS A 155 1.03 -7.92 24.96
N PRO A 156 1.52 -8.44 26.11
CA PRO A 156 2.84 -9.07 26.22
C PRO A 156 2.86 -10.46 25.56
N VAL A 157 4.07 -10.99 25.39
CA VAL A 157 4.34 -12.30 24.74
C VAL A 157 3.62 -13.44 25.45
N GLN A 158 2.88 -14.25 24.70
CA GLN A 158 2.56 -15.63 25.09
C GLN A 158 3.45 -16.60 24.31
N ASP A 159 4.03 -17.54 25.05
CA ASP A 159 5.09 -18.43 24.58
C ASP A 159 4.50 -19.65 23.86
N VAL A 160 4.26 -19.49 22.55
CA VAL A 160 3.83 -20.60 21.68
C VAL A 160 4.99 -21.58 21.54
N ARG A 161 4.77 -22.85 21.92
CA ARG A 161 5.77 -23.92 21.94
C ARG A 161 6.17 -24.41 20.54
N VAL A 162 6.83 -23.53 19.78
CA VAL A 162 7.55 -23.87 18.55
C VAL A 162 8.75 -24.75 18.90
N THR A 163 8.97 -25.84 18.16
CA THR A 163 10.16 -26.69 18.38
C THR A 163 11.43 -25.93 17.99
N ASP A 164 12.55 -26.16 18.70
CA ASP A 164 13.80 -25.40 18.47
C ASP A 164 14.22 -25.39 16.99
N ARG A 165 14.01 -26.49 16.26
CA ARG A 165 14.32 -26.56 14.82
C ARG A 165 13.51 -25.59 13.97
N LEU A 166 12.18 -25.51 14.18
CA LEU A 166 11.32 -24.54 13.48
C LEU A 166 11.67 -23.09 13.87
N ARG A 167 12.08 -22.87 15.12
CA ARG A 167 12.50 -21.56 15.63
C ARG A 167 13.87 -21.12 15.09
N GLU A 168 14.79 -22.06 14.87
CA GLU A 168 16.07 -21.82 14.20
C GLU A 168 15.85 -21.59 12.69
N GLU A 169 14.97 -22.35 12.04
CA GLU A 169 14.60 -22.16 10.63
C GLU A 169 13.99 -20.77 10.37
N GLN A 170 13.00 -20.33 11.17
CA GLN A 170 12.41 -18.99 11.05
C GLN A 170 13.40 -17.84 11.33
N GLN A 171 14.36 -18.02 12.24
CA GLN A 171 15.41 -17.03 12.47
C GLN A 171 16.48 -16.98 11.37
N ASN A 172 16.61 -18.05 10.57
CA ASN A 172 17.61 -18.17 9.51
C ASN A 172 17.01 -17.94 8.10
N ALA A 173 15.68 -17.91 7.98
CA ALA A 173 14.96 -17.59 6.77
C ALA A 173 15.36 -16.20 6.21
N LYS A 174 15.22 -16.04 4.89
CA LYS A 174 15.44 -14.78 4.18
C LYS A 174 14.07 -14.16 3.83
N PRO A 175 13.91 -12.84 3.91
CA PRO A 175 12.70 -12.18 3.44
C PRO A 175 12.55 -12.30 1.92
N SER A 176 11.31 -12.36 1.43
CA SER A 176 11.05 -12.28 0.00
C SER A 176 11.40 -10.89 -0.56
N GLY A 177 11.84 -10.85 -1.82
CA GLY A 177 12.09 -9.58 -2.51
C GLY A 177 10.85 -8.67 -2.58
N ARG A 178 9.64 -9.25 -2.58
CA ARG A 178 8.39 -8.47 -2.50
C ARG A 178 8.26 -7.76 -1.16
N PHE A 179 8.55 -8.45 -0.05
CA PHE A 179 8.49 -7.87 1.29
C PHE A 179 9.52 -6.74 1.46
N LEU A 180 10.76 -6.95 0.99
CA LEU A 180 11.79 -5.89 1.00
C LEU A 180 11.41 -4.69 0.12
N ASN A 181 10.91 -4.91 -1.10
CA ASN A 181 10.46 -3.82 -1.97
C ASN A 181 9.28 -3.04 -1.37
N MET A 182 8.39 -3.71 -0.65
CA MET A 182 7.30 -3.08 0.10
C MET A 182 7.82 -2.20 1.24
N LEU A 183 8.75 -2.71 2.06
CA LEU A 183 9.38 -1.91 3.12
C LEU A 183 10.13 -0.70 2.55
N ARG A 184 10.84 -0.87 1.43
CA ARG A 184 11.48 0.20 0.67
C ARG A 184 10.48 1.28 0.23
N PHE A 185 9.33 0.90 -0.35
CA PHE A 185 8.33 1.89 -0.74
C PHE A 185 7.69 2.60 0.46
N ILE A 186 7.40 1.88 1.54
CA ILE A 186 6.94 2.46 2.81
C ILE A 186 7.97 3.47 3.38
N GLY A 187 9.27 3.17 3.28
CA GLY A 187 10.34 4.11 3.63
C GLY A 187 10.34 5.37 2.75
N GLN A 188 10.26 5.22 1.42
CA GLN A 188 10.19 6.36 0.50
C GLN A 188 8.96 7.26 0.73
N LEU A 189 7.82 6.67 1.11
CA LEU A 189 6.61 7.43 1.49
C LEU A 189 6.75 8.18 2.82
N PHE A 190 7.66 7.77 3.72
CA PHE A 190 8.02 8.55 4.91
C PHE A 190 9.02 9.67 4.57
N LEU A 191 10.01 9.41 3.72
CA LEU A 191 10.96 10.44 3.26
C LEU A 191 10.22 11.57 2.53
N SER A 192 9.27 11.23 1.66
CA SER A 192 8.37 12.18 0.95
C SER A 192 7.27 12.79 1.85
N LYS A 193 7.40 12.65 3.18
CA LYS A 193 6.53 13.18 4.24
C LYS A 193 5.04 12.79 4.15
N VAL A 194 4.68 11.82 3.31
CA VAL A 194 3.31 11.32 3.12
C VAL A 194 2.88 10.48 4.32
N LEU A 195 3.75 9.57 4.79
CA LEU A 195 3.55 8.84 6.05
C LEU A 195 4.09 9.65 7.23
N ALA A 196 3.30 9.74 8.31
CA ALA A 196 3.74 10.34 9.56
C ALA A 196 4.67 9.39 10.35
N GLU A 197 5.54 9.97 11.19
CA GLU A 197 6.41 9.31 12.17
C GLU A 197 5.73 8.13 12.90
N LYS A 198 4.49 8.33 13.39
CA LYS A 198 3.69 7.30 14.08
C LYS A 198 3.51 6.01 13.27
N SER A 199 3.50 6.07 11.94
CA SER A 199 3.44 4.91 11.06
C SER A 199 4.78 4.15 11.04
N MET A 200 5.92 4.85 11.01
CA MET A 200 7.24 4.22 11.10
C MET A 200 7.43 3.52 12.44
N HIS A 201 7.07 4.18 13.55
CA HIS A 201 7.08 3.57 14.89
C HIS A 201 6.14 2.37 15.02
N CYS A 202 5.09 2.29 14.20
CA CYS A 202 4.23 1.09 14.13
C CYS A 202 4.96 -0.05 13.40
N CYS A 203 5.55 0.23 12.23
CA CYS A 203 6.32 -0.75 11.46
C CYS A 203 7.52 -1.30 12.24
N ILE A 204 8.37 -0.41 12.80
CA ILE A 204 9.57 -0.77 13.57
C ILE A 204 9.22 -1.68 14.74
N ARG A 205 8.23 -1.30 15.58
CA ARG A 205 7.81 -2.11 16.72
C ARG A 205 7.21 -3.46 16.31
N ARG A 206 6.48 -3.55 15.20
CA ARG A 206 5.93 -4.84 14.73
C ARG A 206 7.01 -5.79 14.22
N LEU A 207 8.04 -5.27 13.54
CA LEU A 207 9.19 -6.05 13.08
C LEU A 207 10.05 -6.54 14.26
N LEU A 208 10.33 -5.65 15.23
CA LEU A 208 11.02 -6.00 16.49
C LEU A 208 10.24 -7.04 17.32
N GLN A 209 8.92 -6.86 17.46
CA GLN A 209 8.06 -7.76 18.23
C GLN A 209 8.06 -9.19 17.67
N LYS A 210 8.24 -9.37 16.36
CA LYS A 210 8.31 -10.70 15.74
C LYS A 210 9.72 -11.32 15.80
N GLY A 211 10.76 -10.53 15.58
CA GLY A 211 12.15 -10.90 15.92
C GLY A 211 12.78 -12.05 15.11
N ASP A 212 12.18 -12.48 14.01
CA ASP A 212 12.68 -13.52 13.10
C ASP A 212 13.53 -12.95 11.95
N GLY A 213 14.10 -13.84 11.12
CA GLY A 213 15.06 -13.47 10.07
C GLY A 213 14.49 -12.45 9.07
N PRO A 214 13.40 -12.77 8.36
CA PRO A 214 12.72 -11.86 7.44
C PRO A 214 12.38 -10.49 8.03
N SER A 215 11.76 -10.44 9.22
CA SER A 215 11.34 -9.17 9.83
C SER A 215 12.52 -8.29 10.21
N LEU A 216 13.59 -8.89 10.75
CA LEU A 216 14.76 -8.13 11.22
C LEU A 216 15.68 -7.70 10.09
N GLU A 217 15.86 -8.52 9.05
CA GLU A 217 16.59 -8.10 7.85
C GLU A 217 15.84 -6.96 7.12
N GLY A 218 14.51 -7.06 7.02
CA GLY A 218 13.68 -5.98 6.50
C GLY A 218 13.75 -4.70 7.36
N LEU A 219 13.80 -4.83 8.69
CA LEU A 219 13.98 -3.71 9.61
C LEU A 219 15.35 -3.04 9.44
N CYS A 220 16.43 -3.80 9.29
CA CYS A 220 17.75 -3.23 9.04
C CYS A 220 17.77 -2.41 7.74
N GLN A 221 17.22 -2.95 6.64
CA GLN A 221 17.16 -2.24 5.36
C GLN A 221 16.25 -1.00 5.42
N LEU A 222 15.16 -1.04 6.20
CA LEU A 222 14.30 0.13 6.44
C LEU A 222 15.07 1.21 7.23
N LEU A 223 15.71 0.86 8.33
CA LEU A 223 16.47 1.81 9.17
C LEU A 223 17.65 2.42 8.41
N GLN A 224 18.41 1.63 7.66
CA GLN A 224 19.50 2.12 6.80
C GLN A 224 19.04 3.21 5.81
N MET A 225 17.75 3.18 5.41
CA MET A 225 17.16 4.14 4.49
C MET A 225 16.54 5.37 5.18
N ILE A 226 15.94 5.22 6.37
CA ILE A 226 15.15 6.29 7.01
C ILE A 226 15.76 6.88 8.28
N GLN A 227 16.88 6.33 8.80
CA GLN A 227 17.40 6.69 10.13
C GLN A 227 17.67 8.19 10.29
N GLN A 228 18.26 8.86 9.31
CA GLN A 228 18.57 10.30 9.40
C GLN A 228 17.29 11.14 9.57
N ASP A 229 16.31 11.00 8.68
CA ASP A 229 15.01 11.66 8.80
C ASP A 229 14.22 11.26 10.06
N LEU A 230 14.33 10.00 10.50
CA LEU A 230 13.60 9.50 11.66
C LEU A 230 14.18 10.03 12.98
N GLU A 231 15.50 10.14 13.11
CA GLU A 231 16.15 10.69 14.30
C GLU A 231 16.00 12.21 14.43
N VAL A 232 15.76 12.94 13.33
CA VAL A 232 15.39 14.36 13.38
C VAL A 232 13.98 14.59 13.98
N VAL A 233 13.05 13.65 13.81
CA VAL A 233 11.65 13.79 14.28
C VAL A 233 11.33 13.01 15.55
N THR A 234 12.17 12.06 15.96
CA THR A 234 11.95 11.16 17.11
C THR A 234 12.82 11.55 18.30
N SER A 235 12.33 11.39 19.54
CA SER A 235 13.19 11.58 20.71
C SER A 235 14.30 10.52 20.80
N LYS A 236 15.47 10.92 21.33
CA LYS A 236 16.64 10.05 21.39
C LYS A 236 16.39 8.77 22.19
N GLU A 237 15.61 8.84 23.27
CA GLU A 237 15.31 7.71 24.17
C GLU A 237 14.51 6.62 23.45
N VAL A 238 13.61 6.99 22.54
CA VAL A 238 12.81 6.06 21.74
C VAL A 238 13.71 5.35 20.71
N MET A 239 14.61 6.08 20.06
CA MET A 239 15.56 5.50 19.11
C MET A 239 16.61 4.63 19.81
N ASP A 240 17.15 5.07 20.93
CA ASP A 240 18.04 4.28 21.79
C ASP A 240 17.35 2.97 22.23
N THR A 241 16.06 3.02 22.58
CA THR A 241 15.27 1.81 22.89
C THR A 241 15.23 0.81 21.73
N TYR A 242 15.01 1.26 20.49
CA TYR A 242 14.99 0.37 19.32
C TYR A 242 16.36 -0.25 19.03
N TYR A 243 17.42 0.56 19.04
CA TYR A 243 18.77 0.07 18.72
C TYR A 243 19.38 -0.78 19.85
N SER A 244 19.06 -0.51 21.13
CA SER A 244 19.40 -1.43 22.23
C SER A 244 18.67 -2.77 22.13
N GLN A 245 17.42 -2.79 21.62
CA GLN A 245 16.73 -4.05 21.31
C GLN A 245 17.43 -4.80 20.17
N LEU A 246 17.81 -4.12 19.07
CA LEU A 246 18.55 -4.74 17.96
C LEU A 246 19.88 -5.36 18.41
N ASP A 247 20.65 -4.65 19.25
CA ASP A 247 21.96 -5.12 19.74
C ASP A 247 21.82 -6.34 20.66
N TYR A 248 20.90 -6.29 21.63
CA TYR A 248 20.55 -7.45 22.47
C TYR A 248 20.09 -8.66 21.62
N ILE A 249 19.28 -8.42 20.60
CA ILE A 249 18.77 -9.42 19.65
C ILE A 249 19.89 -9.99 18.76
N ALA A 250 20.94 -9.21 18.47
CA ALA A 250 22.12 -9.66 17.74
C ALA A 250 23.07 -10.51 18.59
N GLU A 251 23.21 -10.19 19.88
CA GLU A 251 24.09 -10.89 20.82
C GLU A 251 23.49 -12.18 21.40
N LYS A 252 22.22 -12.15 21.83
CA LYS A 252 21.62 -13.26 22.61
C LYS A 252 20.79 -14.21 21.74
N GLY A 253 20.58 -13.88 20.47
CA GLY A 253 19.84 -14.72 19.53
C GLY A 253 20.63 -15.94 19.04
N LYS A 254 20.01 -17.12 19.07
CA LYS A 254 20.46 -18.28 18.27
C LYS A 254 20.02 -18.07 16.81
N ARG A 255 20.92 -17.61 15.94
CA ARG A 255 20.61 -17.22 14.55
C ARG A 255 21.87 -17.20 13.67
N ALA A 256 21.65 -17.19 12.36
CA ALA A 256 22.72 -17.20 11.36
C ALA A 256 23.70 -16.02 11.53
N PRO A 257 25.02 -16.23 11.47
CA PRO A 257 26.02 -15.17 11.63
C PRO A 257 25.81 -13.96 10.72
N ARG A 258 25.31 -14.17 9.49
CA ARG A 258 24.94 -13.11 8.54
C ARG A 258 23.91 -12.12 9.12
N LEU A 259 22.91 -12.60 9.86
CA LEU A 259 21.87 -11.75 10.44
C LEU A 259 22.39 -11.00 11.66
N SER A 260 23.14 -11.65 12.54
CA SER A 260 23.79 -10.96 13.67
C SER A 260 24.82 -9.93 13.20
N LEU A 261 25.52 -10.18 12.08
CA LEU A 261 26.39 -9.19 11.45
C LEU A 261 25.58 -7.98 10.92
N LEU A 262 24.55 -8.21 10.10
CA LEU A 262 23.70 -7.13 9.56
C LEU A 262 23.03 -6.28 10.66
N LEU A 263 22.63 -6.90 11.77
CA LEU A 263 22.11 -6.20 12.95
C LEU A 263 23.18 -5.31 13.58
N LYS A 264 24.41 -5.81 13.79
CA LYS A 264 25.53 -5.03 14.33
C LYS A 264 25.99 -3.92 13.39
N GLU A 265 26.11 -4.19 12.09
CA GLU A 265 26.40 -3.19 11.06
C GLU A 265 25.38 -2.04 11.08
N THR A 266 24.09 -2.35 11.29
CA THR A 266 23.03 -1.32 11.39
C THR A 266 23.12 -0.53 12.70
N VAL A 267 23.44 -1.19 13.82
CA VAL A 267 23.67 -0.54 15.12
C VAL A 267 24.93 0.34 15.11
N ASP A 268 26.00 -0.09 14.44
CA ASP A 268 27.26 0.63 14.36
C ASP A 268 27.20 1.77 13.33
N ALA A 269 26.47 1.62 12.21
CA ALA A 269 26.20 2.70 11.27
C ALA A 269 25.54 3.91 11.95
N ARG A 270 24.61 3.67 12.89
CA ARG A 270 24.03 4.72 13.74
C ARG A 270 25.10 5.39 14.61
N LYS A 271 25.92 4.62 15.33
CA LYS A 271 27.00 5.16 16.19
C LYS A 271 27.96 6.05 15.38
N MET A 272 28.27 5.67 14.14
CA MET A 272 29.11 6.46 13.24
C MET A 272 28.45 7.78 12.82
N ALA A 273 27.14 7.79 12.52
CA ALA A 273 26.41 9.00 12.17
C ALA A 273 26.39 10.04 13.32
N TYR A 274 26.33 9.60 14.57
CA TYR A 274 26.50 10.48 15.74
C TYR A 274 27.95 10.91 16.01
N SER A 275 28.93 10.24 15.40
CA SER A 275 30.36 10.51 15.61
C SER A 275 30.95 11.47 14.57
N THR A 276 30.29 11.65 13.42
CA THR A 276 30.58 12.71 12.46
C THR A 276 29.92 14.02 12.90
N PRO A 277 30.66 15.07 13.28
CA PRO A 277 30.08 16.39 13.48
C PRO A 277 29.56 16.96 12.14
N HIS A 278 28.38 17.58 12.20
CA HIS A 278 27.82 18.41 11.13
C HIS A 278 28.38 19.84 11.17
#